data_AF-A0A0D6AKZ9-F1
#
_entry.id   AF-A0A0D6AKZ9-F1
#
_cell.length_a   1.000
_cell.length_b   1.000
_cell.length_c   1.000
_cell.angle_alpha   90.00
_cell.angle_beta   90.00
_cell.angle_gamma   90.00
#
_symmetry.space_group_name_H-M   'P 1'
#
loop_
_entity.id
_entity.type
_entity.pdbx_description
1 polymer ?
#
loop_
_entity_poly.entity_id
_entity_poly.type
_entity_poly.pdbx_seq_one_letter_code
_entity_poly.pdbx_strand_id
1 'polypeptide(L)' 'MVRRNGFSGGLSLGTLAVNQFRVGSSATTSSQRFIYNSSNGAFFFDSDGNGTTGAIQIATLSTGLGMTHQDIVVV' A
#
# COMPACT_ATOMS: atom_id res chain seq x y z
N MET A 1 1.01 9.73 -15.45
CA MET A 1 -0.27 9.61 -14.73
C MET A 1 -0.46 8.15 -14.35
N VAL A 2 -0.34 7.81 -13.07
CA VAL A 2 -0.77 6.49 -12.59
C VAL A 2 -2.29 6.56 -12.45
N ARG A 3 -3.04 5.64 -13.09
CA ARG A 3 -4.51 5.61 -13.05
C ARG A 3 -4.99 4.46 -12.17
N ARG A 4 -6.27 4.46 -11.75
CA ARG A 4 -6.90 3.35 -10.98
C ARG A 4 -6.66 1.96 -11.58
N ASN A 5 -6.61 1.85 -12.91
CA ASN A 5 -6.28 0.59 -13.59
C ASN A 5 -4.85 0.11 -13.33
N GLY A 6 -3.90 1.02 -13.09
CA GLY A 6 -2.54 0.71 -12.68
C GLY A 6 -2.45 0.11 -11.27
N PHE A 7 -3.54 0.17 -10.50
CA PHE A 7 -3.68 -0.47 -9.20
C PHE A 7 -4.72 -1.60 -9.23
N SER A 8 -4.89 -2.28 -10.36
CA SER A 8 -5.81 -3.42 -10.55
C SER A 8 -7.26 -3.17 -10.11
N GLY A 9 -7.72 -1.91 -10.09
CA GLY A 9 -9.05 -1.56 -9.59
C GLY A 9 -9.17 -1.56 -8.07
N GLY A 10 -10.41 -1.57 -7.55
CA GLY A 10 -10.67 -1.71 -6.10
C GLY A 10 -10.36 -0.49 -5.21
N LEU A 11 -9.89 0.63 -5.77
CA LEU A 11 -9.65 1.88 -5.03
C LEU A 11 -10.83 2.85 -5.11
N SER A 12 -11.44 3.22 -3.99
CA SER A 12 -12.42 4.31 -3.95
C SER A 12 -11.70 5.65 -3.79
N LEU A 13 -12.26 6.73 -4.35
CA LEU A 13 -11.75 8.09 -4.14
C LEU A 13 -11.84 8.47 -2.66
N GLY A 14 -10.88 9.27 -2.19
CA GLY A 14 -10.78 9.70 -0.80
C GLY A 14 -9.79 8.85 0.01
N THR A 15 -9.97 8.83 1.33
CA THR A 15 -9.09 8.10 2.26
C THR A 15 -9.07 6.61 1.96
N LEU A 16 -7.87 6.01 1.96
CA LEU A 16 -7.71 4.58 1.75
C LEU A 16 -8.43 3.78 2.83
N ALA A 17 -9.09 2.68 2.44
CA ALA A 17 -9.76 1.79 3.38
C ALA A 17 -8.74 1.16 4.35
N VAL A 18 -9.09 1.07 5.64
CA VAL A 18 -8.18 0.57 6.69
C VAL A 18 -7.60 -0.82 6.39
N ASN A 19 -8.41 -1.71 5.83
CA ASN A 19 -7.98 -3.07 5.47
C ASN A 19 -7.05 -3.12 4.24
N GLN A 20 -6.92 -2.03 3.49
CA GLN A 20 -6.03 -1.92 2.33
C GLN A 20 -4.62 -1.48 2.68
N PHE A 21 -4.37 -1.05 3.92
CA PHE A 21 -3.05 -0.60 4.37
C PHE A 21 -2.47 -1.54 5.42
N ARG A 22 -1.14 -1.71 5.38
CA ARG A 22 -0.38 -2.42 6.41
C ARG A 22 0.98 -1.78 6.62
N VAL A 23 1.44 -1.78 7.87
CA VAL A 23 2.86 -1.58 8.20
C VAL A 23 3.55 -2.94 8.29
N GLY A 24 4.63 -3.12 7.54
CA GLY A 24 5.45 -4.35 7.51
C GLY A 24 6.16 -4.55 6.17
N SER A 25 6.71 -5.74 5.92
CA SER A 25 7.49 -6.04 4.70
C SER A 25 6.69 -6.63 3.55
N SER A 26 5.51 -7.20 3.82
CA SER A 26 4.62 -7.82 2.83
C SER A 26 3.16 -7.75 3.30
N ALA A 27 2.24 -8.02 2.38
CA ALA A 27 0.86 -8.27 2.71
C ALA A 27 0.68 -9.64 3.39
N THR A 28 -0.40 -9.79 4.15
CA THR A 28 -0.76 -11.01 4.89
C THR A 28 -2.22 -11.43 4.69
N THR A 29 -3.04 -10.60 4.04
CA THR A 29 -4.45 -10.86 3.76
C THR A 29 -4.81 -10.21 2.45
N SER A 30 -5.56 -10.85 1.54
CA SER A 30 -5.90 -10.36 0.18
C SER A 30 -6.43 -8.93 0.06
N SER A 31 -6.86 -8.30 1.15
CA SER A 31 -7.24 -6.89 1.17
C SER A 31 -6.08 -5.91 1.25
N GLN A 32 -4.90 -6.30 1.76
CA GLN A 32 -3.78 -5.41 2.09
C GLN A 32 -2.93 -5.12 0.85
N ARG A 33 -3.10 -3.94 0.26
CA ARG A 33 -2.53 -3.62 -1.05
C ARG A 33 -1.49 -2.51 -1.00
N PHE A 34 -1.46 -1.73 0.07
CA PHE A 34 -0.44 -0.72 0.31
C PHE A 34 0.34 -1.09 1.56
N ILE A 35 1.64 -1.26 1.41
CA ILE A 35 2.51 -1.72 2.49
C ILE A 35 3.60 -0.69 2.72
N TYR A 36 3.71 -0.20 3.96
CA TYR A 36 4.84 0.62 4.39
C TYR A 36 5.77 -0.21 5.27
N ASN A 37 7.01 -0.40 4.82
CA ASN A 37 8.04 -1.05 5.61
C ASN A 37 8.77 -0.02 6.47
N SER A 38 8.41 0.08 7.75
CA SER A 38 8.98 1.05 8.68
C SER A 38 10.48 0.88 8.94
N SER A 39 11.04 -0.31 8.69
CA SER A 39 12.46 -0.60 8.92
C SER A 39 13.39 0.00 7.85
N ASN A 40 12.91 0.12 6.60
CA ASN A 40 13.73 0.60 5.48
C ASN A 40 13.07 1.71 4.65
N GLY A 41 11.86 2.14 5.02
CA GLY A 41 11.16 3.25 4.37
C GLY A 41 10.46 2.87 3.07
N ALA A 42 10.56 1.63 2.60
CA ALA A 42 9.99 1.24 1.32
C ALA A 42 8.45 1.22 1.39
N PHE A 43 7.82 1.85 0.40
CA PHE A 43 6.37 1.87 0.24
C PHE A 43 5.99 1.10 -1.02
N PHE A 44 5.22 0.04 -0.83
CA PHE A 44 4.88 -0.94 -1.86
C PHE A 44 3.40 -0.91 -2.20
N PHE A 45 3.13 -1.28 -3.45
CA PHE A 45 1.83 -1.73 -3.89
C PHE A 45 1.85 -3.24 -4.18
N ASP A 46 0.94 -3.97 -3.55
CA ASP A 46 0.70 -5.38 -3.78
C ASP A 46 -0.63 -5.55 -4.54
N SER A 47 -0.54 -6.08 -5.76
CA SER A 47 -1.67 -6.17 -6.67
C SER A 47 -2.71 -7.20 -6.25
N ASP A 48 -2.27 -8.34 -5.68
CA ASP A 48 -3.12 -9.42 -5.17
C ASP A 48 -3.39 -9.31 -3.67
N GLY A 49 -2.59 -8.48 -3.00
CA GLY A 49 -2.72 -8.11 -1.61
C GLY A 49 -2.47 -9.25 -0.65
N ASN A 50 -1.99 -10.42 -1.08
CA ASN A 50 -1.70 -11.53 -0.17
C ASN A 50 -0.22 -11.93 -0.16
N GLY A 51 0.63 -11.20 -0.90
CA GLY A 51 2.06 -11.42 -0.97
C GLY A 51 2.47 -12.61 -1.84
N THR A 52 1.53 -13.26 -2.55
CA THR A 52 1.86 -14.35 -3.48
C THR A 52 2.59 -13.81 -4.70
N THR A 53 2.07 -12.72 -5.26
CA THR A 53 2.73 -11.91 -6.28
C THR A 53 3.62 -10.90 -5.58
N GLY A 54 4.87 -10.78 -6.03
CA GLY A 54 5.81 -9.81 -5.47
C GLY A 54 5.25 -8.38 -5.53
N ALA A 55 5.22 -7.71 -4.38
CA ALA A 55 4.80 -6.30 -4.30
C ALA A 55 5.82 -5.39 -5.01
N ILE A 56 5.31 -4.35 -5.68
CA ILE A 56 6.12 -3.39 -6.43
C ILE A 56 6.39 -2.17 -5.54
N GLN A 57 7.65 -1.77 -5.37
CA GLN A 57 7.97 -0.54 -4.67
C GLN A 57 7.58 0.67 -5.52
N ILE A 58 6.78 1.57 -4.96
CA ILE A 58 6.27 2.76 -5.65
C ILE A 58 6.79 4.07 -5.03
N ALA A 59 7.37 4.02 -3.83
CA ALA A 59 8.06 5.14 -3.22
C ALA A 59 9.07 4.68 -2.15
N THR A 60 9.91 5.62 -1.72
CA THR A 60 10.72 5.52 -0.51
C THR A 60 10.36 6.68 0.39
N LEU A 61 9.98 6.39 1.63
CA LEU A 61 9.64 7.35 2.68
C LEU A 61 10.71 7.32 3.78
N SER A 62 10.65 8.24 4.73
CA SER A 62 11.46 8.16 5.95
C SER A 62 11.14 6.87 6.72
N THR A 63 12.10 6.35 7.47
CA THR A 63 11.89 5.20 8.36
C THR A 63 11.14 5.61 9.64
N GLY A 64 10.53 4.63 10.32
CA GLY A 64 9.91 4.84 11.63
C GLY A 64 8.67 5.76 11.67
N LEU A 65 8.03 6.02 10.52
CA LEU A 65 6.81 6.82 10.50
C LEU A 65 5.65 6.08 11.18
N GLY A 66 4.87 6.80 11.99
CA GLY A 66 3.59 6.35 12.53
C GLY A 66 2.48 6.39 11.47
N MET A 67 2.77 5.93 10.26
CA MET A 67 1.88 6.05 9.11
C MET A 67 0.65 5.15 9.27
N THR A 68 -0.49 5.65 8.85
CA THR A 68 -1.79 4.99 8.87
C THR A 68 -2.47 5.07 7.51
N HIS A 69 -3.58 4.36 7.31
CA HIS A 69 -4.36 4.46 6.09
C HIS A 69 -4.91 5.88 5.83
N GLN A 70 -5.01 6.72 6.88
CA GLN A 70 -5.51 8.09 6.79
C GLN A 70 -4.52 9.02 6.06
N ASP A 71 -3.25 8.64 6.04
CA ASP A 71 -2.18 9.39 5.36
C ASP A 71 -2.15 9.14 3.84
N ILE A 72 -3.04 8.27 3.33
CA ILE A 72 -3.13 7.91 1.92
C ILE A 72 -4.48 8.35 1.37
N VAL A 73 -4.44 9.24 0.38
CA VAL A 73 -5.62 9.74 -0.33
C VAL A 73 -5.56 9.32 -1.79
N VAL A 74 -6.64 8.71 -2.26
CA VAL A 74 -6.85 8.39 -3.69
C VAL A 74 -7.52 9.59 -4.35
N VAL A 75 -6.87 10.14 -5.38
CA VAL A 75 -7.32 11.30 -6.17
C VAL A 75 -7.53 10.97 -7.64
#